data_AF-A0A530A8P4-F1
#
_entry.id   AF-A0A530A8P4-F1
#
_cell.length_a   1.000
_cell.length_b   1.000
_cell.length_c   1.000
_cell.angle_alpha   90.00
_cell.angle_beta   90.00
_cell.angle_gamma   90.00
#
_symmetry.space_group_name_H-M   'P 1'
#
loop_
_entity.id
_entity.type
_entity.pdbx_description
1 polymer ?
#
loop_
_entity_poly.entity_id
_entity_poly.type
_entity_poly.pdbx_seq_one_letter_code
_entity_poly.pdbx_strand_id
1 'polypeptide(L)'
;MTISVADYAAECAAQGLRGDYSVCRSDFTVAQGYDYSAEEQAVWRTLCDRQTKLTQKLAHRSYLDGVAALGLLDRIPDFDAVSEKLSKLTGWEIVAVPGLIPAGPF
;
A
#
# COMPACT_ATOMS: atom_id res chain seq x y z
N MET A 1 23.82 5.98 -10.75
CA MET A 1 23.56 7.27 -10.07
C MET A 1 22.38 7.04 -9.15
N THR A 2 22.52 7.32 -7.84
CA THR A 2 21.40 7.28 -6.90
C THR A 2 20.64 8.59 -7.06
N ILE A 3 19.40 8.54 -7.55
CA ILE A 3 18.55 9.72 -7.66
C ILE A 3 18.10 10.15 -6.26
N SER A 4 18.08 11.45 -5.98
CA SER A 4 17.54 11.94 -4.71
C SER A 4 16.01 11.93 -4.75
N VAL A 5 15.37 11.89 -3.58
CA VAL A 5 13.91 12.03 -3.47
C VAL A 5 13.43 13.33 -4.11
N ALA A 6 14.15 14.44 -3.91
CA ALA A 6 13.78 15.75 -4.44
C ALA A 6 13.82 15.79 -5.97
N ASP A 7 14.87 15.22 -6.58
CA ASP A 7 14.99 15.16 -8.04
C ASP A 7 13.87 14.28 -8.63
N TYR A 8 13.61 13.13 -8.01
CA TYR A 8 12.54 12.23 -8.48
C TYR A 8 11.14 12.82 -8.30
N ALA A 9 10.91 13.56 -7.22
CA ALA A 9 9.66 14.26 -6.98
C ALA A 9 9.39 15.31 -8.06
N ALA A 10 10.41 16.07 -8.47
CA ALA A 10 10.30 17.05 -9.55
C ALA A 10 9.95 16.38 -10.89
N GLU A 11 10.57 15.24 -11.20
CA GLU A 11 10.25 14.44 -12.39
C GLU A 11 8.81 13.92 -12.36
N CYS A 12 8.35 13.41 -11.20
CA CYS A 12 6.98 12.93 -11.01
C CYS A 12 5.96 14.06 -11.19
N ALA A 13 6.22 15.23 -10.59
CA ALA A 13 5.37 16.41 -10.70
C ALA A 13 5.28 16.90 -12.16
N ALA A 14 6.40 16.93 -12.88
CA ALA A 14 6.43 17.30 -14.29
C ALA A 14 5.60 16.35 -15.18
N GLN A 15 5.43 15.10 -14.75
CA GLN A 15 4.59 14.09 -15.43
C GLN A 15 3.14 14.05 -14.90
N GLY A 16 2.78 14.91 -13.95
CA GLY A 16 1.45 14.90 -13.32
C GLY A 16 1.15 13.66 -12.48
N LEU A 17 2.19 12.96 -12.02
CA LEU A 17 2.05 11.80 -11.14
C LEU A 17 1.65 12.26 -9.73
N ARG A 18 0.76 11.48 -9.10
CA ARG A 18 0.29 11.74 -7.73
C ARG A 18 1.36 11.36 -6.71
N GLY A 19 1.31 12.01 -5.54
CA GLY A 19 2.11 11.67 -4.35
C GLY A 19 2.69 12.90 -3.67
N ASP A 20 2.77 12.86 -2.34
CA ASP A 20 3.48 13.88 -1.56
C ASP A 20 4.87 13.35 -1.20
N TYR A 21 5.86 13.75 -2.00
CA TYR A 21 7.25 13.36 -1.80
C TYR A 21 7.97 14.21 -0.74
N SER A 22 7.36 15.30 -0.26
CA SER A 22 7.99 16.19 0.72
C SER A 22 8.18 15.56 2.10
N VAL A 23 7.37 14.54 2.40
CA VAL A 23 7.39 13.78 3.67
C VAL A 23 8.18 12.47 3.57
N CYS A 24 8.81 12.18 2.43
CA CYS A 24 9.57 10.96 2.21
C CYS A 24 10.92 10.94 2.92
N ARG A 25 11.27 9.78 3.46
CA ARG A 25 12.63 9.44 3.88
C ARG A 25 13.53 9.22 2.66
N SER A 26 14.84 9.13 2.89
CA SER A 26 15.84 8.93 1.83
C SER A 26 15.69 7.62 1.06
N ASP A 27 14.96 6.65 1.60
CA ASP A 27 14.62 5.36 0.98
C ASP A 27 13.23 5.35 0.31
N PHE A 28 12.61 6.52 0.14
CA PHE A 28 11.26 6.72 -0.42
C PHE A 28 10.10 6.20 0.45
N THR A 29 10.35 5.76 1.68
CA THR A 29 9.27 5.41 2.61
C THR A 29 8.66 6.64 3.27
N VAL A 30 7.38 6.55 3.62
CA VAL A 30 6.62 7.54 4.40
C VAL A 30 5.92 6.86 5.57
N ALA A 31 5.58 7.62 6.61
CA ALA A 31 4.62 7.13 7.60
C ALA A 31 3.23 7.05 6.96
N GLN A 32 2.46 6.00 7.29
CA GLN A 32 1.05 5.95 6.89
C GLN A 32 0.25 7.00 7.69
N GLY A 33 -0.35 7.98 7.00
CA GLY A 33 -1.39 8.82 7.58
C GLY A 33 -2.67 8.01 7.74
N TYR A 34 -2.95 7.51 8.94
CA TYR A 34 -4.10 6.65 9.21
C TYR A 34 -5.35 7.43 9.67
N ASP A 35 -5.67 8.53 8.99
CA ASP A 35 -6.80 9.41 9.27
C ASP A 35 -7.87 9.34 8.17
N TYR A 36 -8.03 8.17 7.57
CA TYR A 36 -9.02 7.93 6.52
C TYR A 36 -10.46 8.20 6.99
N SER A 37 -11.15 9.04 6.22
CA SER A 37 -12.55 9.39 6.41
C SER A 37 -13.49 8.19 6.25
N ALA A 38 -14.71 8.33 6.77
CA ALA A 38 -15.76 7.32 6.58
C ALA A 38 -16.08 7.07 5.09
N GLU A 39 -15.94 8.08 4.23
CA GLU A 39 -16.13 7.97 2.80
C GLU A 39 -15.02 7.12 2.15
N GLU A 40 -13.75 7.39 2.47
CA GLU A 40 -12.61 6.59 1.97
C GLU A 40 -12.71 5.13 2.43
N GLN A 41 -13.11 4.90 3.68
CA GLN A 41 -13.39 3.56 4.21
C GLN A 41 -14.56 2.87 3.47
N ALA A 42 -15.57 3.63 3.01
CA ALA A 42 -16.67 3.09 2.22
C ALA A 42 -16.23 2.74 0.79
N VAL A 43 -15.37 3.55 0.18
CA VAL A 43 -14.76 3.26 -1.13
C VAL A 43 -13.96 1.96 -1.05
N TRP A 44 -13.13 1.80 -0.02
CA TRP A 44 -12.38 0.55 0.21
C TRP A 44 -13.29 -0.68 0.24
N ARG A 45 -14.31 -0.66 1.12
CA ARG A 45 -15.26 -1.78 1.25
C ARG A 45 -15.98 -2.09 -0.06
N THR A 46 -16.37 -1.06 -0.80
CA THR A 46 -17.03 -1.23 -2.11
C THR A 46 -16.12 -1.96 -3.11
N LEU A 47 -14.84 -1.57 -3.18
CA LEU A 47 -13.88 -2.19 -4.07
C LEU A 47 -13.57 -3.64 -3.65
N CYS A 48 -13.35 -3.86 -2.34
CA CYS A 48 -13.07 -5.18 -1.79
C CYS A 48 -14.24 -6.15 -1.96
N ASP A 49 -15.49 -5.74 -1.73
CA ASP A 49 -16.67 -6.58 -1.95
C ASP A 49 -16.80 -7.00 -3.42
N ARG A 50 -16.66 -6.03 -4.34
CA ARG A 50 -16.71 -6.31 -5.78
C ARG A 50 -15.63 -7.30 -6.19
N GLN A 51 -14.40 -7.13 -5.70
CA GLN A 51 -13.28 -7.99 -6.08
C GLN A 51 -13.37 -9.39 -5.43
N THR A 52 -13.86 -9.48 -4.19
CA THR A 52 -14.00 -10.75 -3.45
C THR A 52 -14.92 -11.72 -4.18
N LYS A 53 -16.00 -11.23 -4.80
CA LYS A 53 -16.92 -12.04 -5.63
C LYS A 53 -16.22 -12.71 -6.82
N LEU A 54 -15.19 -12.08 -7.36
CA LEU A 54 -14.38 -12.64 -8.46
C LEU A 54 -13.28 -13.57 -7.94
N THR A 55 -12.54 -13.13 -6.92
CA THR A 55 -11.37 -13.89 -6.42
C THR A 55 -11.77 -15.19 -5.76
N GLN A 56 -12.96 -15.29 -5.14
CA GLN A 56 -13.49 -16.58 -4.64
C GLN A 56 -13.61 -17.66 -5.72
N LYS A 57 -13.76 -17.27 -6.99
CA LYS A 57 -13.91 -18.21 -8.12
C LYS A 57 -12.62 -18.40 -8.92
N LEU A 58 -11.77 -17.37 -8.95
CA LEU A 58 -10.66 -17.26 -9.90
C LEU A 58 -9.28 -17.25 -9.25
N ALA A 59 -9.18 -16.81 -7.99
CA ALA A 59 -7.88 -16.70 -7.33
C ALA A 59 -7.41 -18.07 -6.83
N HIS A 60 -6.09 -18.26 -6.85
CA HIS A 60 -5.48 -19.42 -6.23
C HIS A 60 -5.74 -19.45 -4.72
N ARG A 61 -5.76 -20.65 -4.12
CA ARG A 61 -6.09 -20.83 -2.70
C ARG A 61 -5.18 -20.02 -1.76
N SER A 62 -3.89 -19.93 -2.06
CA SER A 62 -2.93 -19.17 -1.26
C SER A 62 -3.27 -17.68 -1.15
N TYR A 63 -3.86 -17.08 -2.18
CA TYR A 63 -4.33 -15.69 -2.13
C TYR A 63 -5.49 -15.55 -1.14
N LEU A 64 -6.47 -16.46 -1.21
CA LEU A 64 -7.64 -16.45 -0.32
C LEU A 64 -7.23 -16.65 1.14
N ASP A 65 -6.32 -17.57 1.41
CA ASP A 65 -5.79 -17.84 2.74
C ASP A 65 -5.01 -16.62 3.29
N GLY A 66 -4.19 -15.97 2.45
CA GLY A 66 -3.46 -14.76 2.82
C GLY A 66 -4.37 -13.58 3.17
N VAL A 67 -5.39 -13.32 2.34
CA VAL A 67 -6.38 -12.26 2.60
C VAL A 67 -7.11 -12.49 3.92
N ALA A 68 -7.52 -13.74 4.19
CA ALA A 68 -8.19 -14.11 5.44
C ALA A 68 -7.27 -13.98 6.66
N ALA A 69 -6.02 -14.46 6.56
CA ALA A 69 -5.05 -14.41 7.65
C ALA A 69 -4.67 -12.97 8.05
N LEU A 70 -4.56 -12.06 7.07
CA LEU A 70 -4.18 -10.67 7.31
C LEU A 70 -5.38 -9.79 7.70
N GLY A 71 -6.60 -10.14 7.29
CA GLY A 71 -7.83 -9.39 7.62
C GLY A 71 -7.94 -8.08 6.85
N LEU A 72 -7.86 -8.15 5.52
CA LEU A 72 -7.68 -6.98 4.65
C LEU A 72 -8.98 -6.35 4.12
N LEU A 73 -10.16 -6.93 4.35
CA LEU A 73 -11.35 -6.59 3.55
C LEU A 73 -12.25 -5.51 4.15
N ASP A 74 -12.28 -5.35 5.47
CA ASP A 74 -13.33 -4.56 6.14
C ASP A 74 -13.06 -3.06 6.22
N ARG A 75 -11.78 -2.66 6.18
CA ARG A 75 -11.31 -1.26 6.28
C ARG A 75 -9.97 -1.14 5.58
N ILE A 76 -9.60 0.07 5.18
CA ILE A 76 -8.26 0.38 4.69
C ILE A 76 -7.26 -0.14 5.72
N PRO A 77 -6.31 -1.02 5.37
CA PRO A 77 -5.48 -1.68 6.36
C PRO A 77 -4.55 -0.69 7.06
N ASP A 78 -4.46 -0.84 8.38
CA ASP A 78 -3.40 -0.23 9.18
C ASP A 78 -2.11 -1.03 8.92
N PHE A 79 -1.09 -0.36 8.39
CA PHE A 79 0.10 -1.04 7.89
C PHE A 79 0.91 -1.66 9.03
N ASP A 80 0.96 -1.04 10.20
CA ASP A 80 1.67 -1.60 11.35
C ASP A 80 0.96 -2.88 11.83
N ALA A 81 -0.37 -2.85 11.94
CA ALA A 81 -1.16 -4.02 12.33
C ALA A 81 -1.09 -5.17 11.30
N VAL A 82 -1.03 -4.84 10.00
CA VAL A 82 -0.84 -5.86 8.95
C VAL A 82 0.58 -6.41 8.97
N SER A 83 1.59 -5.55 9.08
CA SER A 83 3.00 -5.93 9.14
C SER A 83 3.29 -6.81 10.35
N GLU A 84 2.67 -6.56 11.52
CA GLU A 84 2.82 -7.44 12.68
C GLU A 84 2.36 -8.88 12.36
N LYS A 85 1.23 -9.05 11.68
CA LYS A 85 0.73 -10.38 11.28
C LYS A 85 1.58 -10.98 10.18
N LEU A 86 1.94 -10.18 9.16
CA LEU A 86 2.71 -10.63 8.02
C LEU A 86 4.11 -11.10 8.44
N SER A 87 4.78 -10.33 9.30
CA SER A 87 6.11 -10.63 9.82
C SER A 87 6.13 -11.96 10.58
N LYS A 88 5.10 -12.25 11.40
CA LYS A 88 4.96 -13.55 12.07
C LYS A 88 4.75 -14.72 11.10
N LEU A 89 4.11 -14.48 9.96
CA LEU A 89 3.80 -15.52 8.97
C LEU A 89 4.95 -15.76 7.98
N THR A 90 5.70 -14.71 7.62
CA THR A 90 6.63 -14.76 6.48
C THR A 90 7.95 -14.02 6.70
N GLY A 91 8.07 -13.23 7.78
CA GLY A 91 9.20 -12.32 7.98
C GLY A 91 9.16 -11.04 7.13
N TRP A 92 8.06 -10.80 6.39
CA TRP A 92 7.88 -9.59 5.57
C TRP A 92 7.03 -8.54 6.27
N GLU A 93 7.20 -7.30 5.83
CA GLU A 93 6.43 -6.14 6.25
C GLU A 93 6.00 -5.34 5.01
N ILE A 94 4.92 -4.57 5.16
CA ILE A 94 4.51 -3.56 4.18
C ILE A 94 4.90 -2.17 4.68
N VAL A 95 5.33 -1.32 3.75
CA VAL A 95 5.70 0.08 4.02
C VAL A 95 4.90 1.00 3.11
N ALA A 96 4.58 2.21 3.60
CA ALA A 96 3.96 3.22 2.78
C ALA A 96 5.03 3.97 1.96
N VAL A 97 4.66 4.28 0.71
CA VAL A 97 5.45 5.11 -0.23
C VAL A 97 4.51 6.20 -0.76
N PRO A 98 5.03 7.36 -1.20
CA PRO A 98 4.19 8.50 -1.60
C PRO A 98 3.38 8.23 -2.89
N GLY A 99 3.81 7.24 -3.68
CA GLY A 99 3.31 6.98 -5.02
C GLY A 99 4.32 6.12 -5.78
N LEU A 100 4.69 6.56 -6.98
CA LEU A 100 5.74 5.91 -7.76
C LEU A 100 7.10 6.09 -7.06
N ILE A 101 7.98 5.08 -7.13
CA ILE A 101 9.35 5.16 -6.63
C ILE A 101 10.33 4.62 -7.71
N PRO A 102 11.62 4.99 -7.67
CA PRO A 102 12.59 4.45 -8.62
C PRO A 102 12.74 2.93 -8.47
N ALA A 103 13.17 2.25 -9.54
CA ALA A 103 13.32 0.79 -9.55
C ALA A 103 14.43 0.25 -8.62
N GLY A 104 15.38 1.08 -8.19
CA GLY A 104 16.45 0.64 -7.29
C GLY A 104 15.99 0.44 -5.85
N PRO A 105 15.23 1.40 -5.27
CA PRO A 105 14.58 1.24 -3.97
C PRO A 105 13.36 0.30 -3.93
N PHE A 106 12.78 -0.09 -5.08
CA PHE A 106 11.68 -1.06 -5.17
C PHE A 106 12.19 -2.50 -5.16
#